data_AF-A0A6N7W2W3-F1
#
_entry.id   AF-A0A6N7W2W3-F1
#
_cell.length_a   1.000
_cell.length_b   1.000
_cell.length_c   1.000
_cell.angle_alpha   90.00
_cell.angle_beta   90.00
_cell.angle_gamma   90.00
#
_symmetry.space_group_name_H-M   'P 1'
#
loop_
_entity.id
_entity.type
_entity.pdbx_description
1 polymer ?
#
loop_
_entity_poly.entity_id
_entity_poly.type
_entity_poly.pdbx_seq_one_letter_code
_entity_poly.pdbx_strand_id
1 'polypeptide(L)'
;MQQGLYRGFCRKCGVWVEGNLIQGFHGEKYILDNDPDDDYYHGLHPVAPESVGKYSGFDTLGETLYGGDICKDQNGYMGLVLYNKESGTWVWIREDGEIYRLADVFNNLAFYDTLFEESEEGPTSKLIKSLMEKGILEDVTEGGEQ
;
A
#
# COMPACT_ATOMS: atom_id res chain seq x y z
N MET A 1 7.63 9.31 -15.74
CA MET A 1 6.91 9.26 -14.45
C MET A 1 5.56 8.62 -14.70
N GLN A 2 5.27 7.45 -14.11
CA GLN A 2 3.94 6.82 -14.12
C GLN A 2 3.00 7.58 -13.17
N GLN A 3 2.61 8.81 -13.54
CA GLN A 3 1.63 9.55 -12.75
C GLN A 3 0.26 8.87 -12.89
N GLY A 4 -0.32 8.44 -11.77
CA GLY A 4 -1.68 7.88 -11.73
C GLY A 4 -1.76 6.35 -11.65
N LEU A 5 -0.65 5.64 -11.46
CA LEU A 5 -0.67 4.20 -11.21
C LEU A 5 -1.06 3.89 -9.75
N TYR A 6 -1.97 2.94 -9.60
CA TYR A 6 -2.46 2.41 -8.33
C TYR A 6 -2.45 0.89 -8.38
N ARG A 7 -2.40 0.28 -7.20
CA ARG A 7 -2.61 -1.15 -6.98
C ARG A 7 -3.76 -1.36 -6.01
N GLY A 8 -4.49 -2.46 -6.16
CA GLY A 8 -5.59 -2.84 -5.28
C GLY A 8 -5.94 -4.31 -5.45
N PHE A 9 -6.54 -4.90 -4.42
CA PHE A 9 -6.90 -6.30 -4.41
C PHE A 9 -8.32 -6.50 -4.96
N CYS A 10 -8.44 -7.20 -6.09
CA CYS A 10 -9.72 -7.58 -6.66
C CYS A 10 -10.25 -8.83 -5.93
N ARG A 11 -11.18 -8.65 -4.97
CA ARG A 11 -11.79 -9.78 -4.24
C ARG A 11 -12.50 -10.80 -5.14
N LYS A 12 -13.03 -10.34 -6.29
CA LYS A 12 -13.69 -11.23 -7.26
C LYS A 12 -12.70 -12.10 -8.04
N CYS A 13 -11.53 -11.54 -8.33
CA CYS A 13 -10.47 -12.17 -9.10
C CYS A 13 -9.52 -12.99 -8.21
N GLY A 14 -9.45 -12.65 -6.92
CA GLY A 14 -8.51 -13.24 -5.96
C GLY A 14 -7.06 -12.81 -6.20
N VAL A 15 -6.83 -11.70 -6.89
CA VAL A 15 -5.49 -11.22 -7.26
C VAL A 15 -5.34 -9.72 -7.04
N TRP A 16 -4.10 -9.29 -6.88
CA TRP A 16 -3.70 -7.89 -6.97
C TRP A 16 -3.72 -7.45 -8.43
N VAL A 17 -4.28 -6.26 -8.69
CA VAL A 17 -4.35 -5.65 -10.01
C VAL A 17 -3.75 -4.26 -9.96
N GLU A 18 -3.13 -3.84 -11.05
CA GLU A 18 -2.41 -2.58 -11.16
C GLU A 18 -2.92 -1.78 -12.35
N GLY A 19 -3.06 -0.46 -12.20
CA GLY A 19 -3.60 0.36 -13.27
C GLY A 19 -4.09 1.72 -12.81
N ASN A 20 -5.05 2.29 -13.54
CA ASN A 20 -5.60 3.59 -13.22
C ASN A 20 -6.77 3.43 -12.24
N LEU A 21 -6.76 4.21 -11.16
CA LEU A 21 -7.87 4.23 -10.20
C LEU A 21 -9.07 4.97 -10.79
N ILE A 22 -10.21 4.29 -10.84
CA ILE A 22 -11.51 4.83 -11.21
C ILE A 22 -12.43 4.77 -9.98
N GLN A 23 -13.18 5.84 -9.74
CA GLN A 23 -14.17 5.91 -8.68
C GLN A 23 -15.58 5.89 -9.27
N GLY A 24 -16.40 4.94 -8.80
CA GLY A 24 -17.82 4.84 -9.12
C GLY A 24 -18.65 5.94 -8.46
N PHE A 25 -19.92 6.03 -8.88
CA PHE A 25 -20.85 7.06 -8.40
C PHE A 25 -21.15 6.98 -6.90
N HIS A 26 -21.04 5.80 -6.28
CA HIS A 26 -21.31 5.60 -4.85
C HIS A 26 -20.03 5.36 -4.04
N GLY A 27 -18.86 5.71 -4.58
CA GLY A 27 -17.58 5.61 -3.88
C GLY A 27 -16.85 4.29 -4.08
N GLU A 28 -17.42 3.36 -4.85
CA GLU A 28 -16.74 2.11 -5.21
C GLU A 28 -15.43 2.40 -5.94
N LYS A 29 -14.42 1.56 -5.69
CA LYS A 29 -13.10 1.70 -6.27
C LYS A 29 -12.89 0.62 -7.31
N TYR A 30 -12.38 1.03 -8.46
CA TYR A 30 -12.03 0.14 -9.55
C TYR A 30 -10.61 0.44 -10.01
N ILE A 31 -9.89 -0.59 -10.46
CA ILE A 31 -8.65 -0.43 -11.20
C ILE A 31 -8.94 -0.79 -12.65
N LEU A 32 -8.66 0.15 -13.53
CA LEU A 32 -8.62 -0.09 -14.97
C LEU A 32 -7.21 -0.55 -15.33
N ASP A 33 -7.07 -1.85 -15.53
CA ASP A 33 -5.94 -2.46 -16.20
C ASP A 33 -6.10 -2.24 -17.72
N ASN A 34 -5.03 -1.77 -18.36
CA ASN A 34 -5.02 -1.50 -19.80
C ASN A 34 -4.34 -2.64 -20.57
N ASP A 35 -4.12 -3.80 -19.95
CA ASP A 35 -3.66 -5.00 -20.65
C ASP A 35 -4.70 -5.43 -21.70
N PRO A 36 -4.36 -5.38 -23.01
CA PRO A 36 -5.27 -5.79 -24.07
C PRO A 36 -5.60 -7.29 -24.05
N ASP A 37 -4.79 -8.09 -23.34
CA ASP A 37 -4.99 -9.53 -23.18
C ASP A 37 -5.79 -9.88 -21.91
N ASP A 38 -6.21 -8.87 -21.13
CA ASP A 38 -7.06 -9.08 -19.96
C ASP A 38 -8.53 -9.29 -20.36
N ASP A 39 -8.86 -10.57 -20.55
CA ASP A 39 -10.22 -11.02 -20.82
C ASP A 39 -11.15 -10.92 -19.60
N TYR A 40 -10.63 -10.60 -18.40
CA TYR A 40 -11.42 -10.46 -17.18
C TYR A 40 -11.99 -9.03 -17.06
N TYR A 41 -13.31 -8.95 -16.93
CA TYR A 41 -14.05 -7.71 -16.66
C TYR A 41 -13.77 -6.52 -17.63
N HIS A 42 -13.28 -6.80 -18.85
CA HIS A 42 -12.89 -5.77 -19.82
C HIS A 42 -11.86 -4.78 -19.25
N GLY A 43 -10.92 -5.29 -18.44
CA GLY A 43 -9.89 -4.50 -17.77
C GLY A 43 -10.38 -3.71 -16.54
N LEU A 44 -11.69 -3.72 -16.21
CA LEU A 44 -12.23 -2.95 -15.09
C LEU A 44 -12.46 -3.82 -13.84
N HIS A 45 -11.52 -3.78 -12.90
CA HIS A 45 -11.53 -4.63 -11.71
C HIS A 45 -12.08 -3.91 -10.48
N PRO A 46 -13.18 -4.37 -9.86
CA PRO A 46 -13.62 -3.85 -8.57
C PRO A 46 -12.64 -4.27 -7.48
N VAL A 47 -12.09 -3.30 -6.74
CA VAL A 47 -11.08 -3.54 -5.70
C VAL A 47 -11.61 -3.19 -4.31
N ALA A 48 -11.05 -3.84 -3.29
CA ALA A 48 -11.31 -3.49 -1.90
C ALA A 48 -10.76 -2.08 -1.61
N PRO A 49 -11.58 -1.09 -1.20
CA PRO A 49 -11.13 0.30 -1.02
C PRO A 49 -9.91 0.46 -0.10
N GLU A 50 -9.84 -0.35 0.96
CA GLU A 50 -8.76 -0.39 1.95
C GLU A 50 -7.44 -0.96 1.41
N SER A 51 -7.49 -1.71 0.30
CA SER A 51 -6.29 -2.25 -0.35
C SER A 51 -5.64 -1.28 -1.34
N VAL A 52 -6.28 -0.13 -1.61
CA VAL A 52 -5.85 0.77 -2.70
C VAL A 52 -4.62 1.58 -2.30
N GLY A 53 -3.49 1.25 -2.91
CA GLY A 53 -2.22 1.96 -2.77
C GLY A 53 -1.88 2.75 -4.04
N LYS A 54 -1.42 3.99 -3.88
CA LYS A 54 -0.85 4.77 -5.00
C LYS A 54 0.63 4.47 -5.15
N TYR A 55 1.14 4.42 -6.39
CA TYR A 55 2.57 4.28 -6.68
C TYR A 55 3.42 5.25 -5.84
N SER A 56 4.44 4.70 -5.18
CA SER A 56 5.34 5.42 -4.27
C SER A 56 6.81 5.35 -4.70
N GLY A 57 7.19 4.38 -5.54
CA GLY A 57 8.56 4.22 -6.02
C GLY A 57 8.85 2.78 -6.43
N PHE A 58 10.11 2.38 -6.27
CA PHE A 58 10.56 1.01 -6.45
C PHE A 58 11.55 0.65 -5.35
N ASP A 59 11.65 -0.63 -5.04
CA ASP A 59 12.56 -1.15 -4.01
C ASP A 59 13.96 -1.45 -4.58
N THR A 60 14.82 -2.09 -3.80
CA THR A 60 16.18 -2.50 -4.20
C THR A 60 16.23 -3.53 -5.31
N LEU A 61 15.17 -4.32 -5.50
CA LEU A 61 15.05 -5.35 -6.52
C LEU A 61 14.41 -4.81 -7.80
N GLY A 62 13.91 -3.57 -7.76
CA GLY A 62 13.18 -2.94 -8.86
C GLY A 62 11.69 -3.25 -8.85
N GLU A 63 11.18 -3.87 -7.78
CA GLU A 63 9.75 -4.10 -7.59
C GLU A 63 9.05 -2.78 -7.29
N THR A 64 7.86 -2.61 -7.84
CA THR A 64 7.09 -1.38 -7.65
C THR A 64 6.52 -1.32 -6.23
N LEU A 65 6.72 -0.18 -5.57
CA LEU A 65 6.18 0.09 -4.25
C LEU A 65 4.93 0.97 -4.34
N TYR A 66 4.00 0.71 -3.44
CA TYR A 66 2.74 1.42 -3.29
C TYR A 66 2.54 1.90 -1.85
N GLY A 67 1.67 2.89 -1.67
CA GLY A 67 1.23 3.26 -0.33
C GLY A 67 0.52 2.10 0.37
N GLY A 68 0.87 1.83 1.63
CA GLY A 68 0.42 0.65 2.37
C GLY A 68 1.39 -0.53 2.31
N ASP A 69 2.48 -0.43 1.54
CA ASP A 69 3.47 -1.51 1.48
C ASP A 69 4.36 -1.56 2.71
N ILE A 70 4.65 -2.78 3.14
CA ILE A 70 5.57 -3.08 4.22
C ILE A 70 6.89 -3.48 3.59
N CYS A 71 7.94 -2.75 3.95
CA CYS A 71 9.28 -2.98 3.45
C CYS A 71 10.22 -3.33 4.61
N LYS A 72 11.24 -4.12 4.30
CA LYS A 72 12.32 -4.48 5.21
C LYS A 72 13.63 -3.88 4.73
N ASP A 73 14.41 -3.31 5.64
CA ASP A 73 15.75 -2.82 5.34
C ASP A 73 16.79 -3.95 5.39
N GLN A 74 18.02 -3.68 4.93
CA GLN A 74 19.12 -4.67 4.97
C GLN A 74 19.54 -5.09 6.39
N ASN A 75 19.24 -4.28 7.41
CA ASN A 75 19.50 -4.62 8.82
C ASN A 75 18.37 -5.47 9.43
N GLY A 76 17.27 -5.62 8.71
CA GLY A 76 16.12 -6.41 9.07
C GLY A 76 15.01 -5.65 9.80
N TYR A 77 15.10 -4.33 9.88
CA TYR A 77 14.01 -3.51 10.40
C TYR A 77 12.86 -3.45 9.40
N MET A 78 11.65 -3.51 9.92
CA MET A 78 10.43 -3.38 9.13
C MET A 78 9.85 -1.98 9.26
N GLY A 79 9.16 -1.55 8.22
CA GLY A 79 8.42 -0.29 8.24
C GLY A 79 7.39 -0.20 7.13
N LEU A 80 6.51 0.79 7.27
CA LEU A 80 5.34 0.99 6.43
C LEU A 80 5.52 2.21 5.51
N VAL A 81 5.16 2.06 4.24
CA VAL A 81 5.18 3.14 3.27
C VAL A 81 3.87 3.93 3.33
N LEU A 82 3.94 5.21 3.70
CA LEU A 82 2.77 6.10 3.79
C LEU A 82 3.01 7.44 3.10
N TYR A 83 1.93 8.09 2.69
CA TYR A 83 2.00 9.45 2.16
C TYR A 83 1.86 10.47 3.29
N ASN A 84 2.90 11.27 3.51
CA ASN A 84 2.85 12.37 4.45
C ASN A 84 2.26 13.61 3.76
N LYS A 85 1.03 13.97 4.14
CA LYS A 85 0.28 15.11 3.56
C LYS A 85 0.92 16.47 3.85
N GLU A 86 1.56 16.64 5.00
CA GLU A 86 2.18 17.92 5.40
C GLU A 86 3.41 18.23 4.54
N SER A 87 4.25 17.21 4.33
CA SER A 87 5.45 17.32 3.48
C SER A 87 5.17 17.15 1.99
N GLY A 88 4.04 16.54 1.63
CA GLY A 88 3.70 16.17 0.26
C GLY A 88 4.59 15.06 -0.32
N THR A 89 5.15 14.19 0.52
CA THR A 89 6.10 13.16 0.11
C THR A 89 5.77 11.78 0.67
N TRP A 90 6.21 10.73 -0.02
CA TRP A 90 6.18 9.38 0.51
C TRP A 90 7.26 9.19 1.57
N VAL A 91 6.89 8.51 2.65
CA VAL A 91 7.77 8.18 3.77
C VAL A 91 7.74 6.69 4.04
N TRP A 92 8.83 6.17 4.59
CA TRP A 92 8.90 4.85 5.21
C TRP A 92 9.02 5.07 6.72
N ILE A 93 8.07 4.52 7.47
CA ILE A 93 8.00 4.65 8.92
C ILE A 93 8.39 3.31 9.53
N ARG A 94 9.55 3.30 10.19
CA ARG A 94 10.10 2.10 10.82
C ARG A 94 9.30 1.73 12.06
N GLU A 95 9.36 0.46 12.46
CA GLU A 95 8.66 -0.09 13.62
C GLU A 95 8.91 0.67 14.94
N ASP A 96 10.04 1.34 15.10
CA ASP A 96 10.35 2.15 16.28
C ASP A 96 9.80 3.59 16.22
N GLY A 97 9.20 3.98 15.10
CA GLY A 97 8.60 5.29 14.86
C GLY A 97 9.49 6.28 14.13
N GLU A 98 10.71 5.89 13.76
CA GLU A 98 11.55 6.76 12.93
C GLU A 98 10.97 6.90 11.51
N ILE A 99 10.95 8.14 11.01
CA ILE A 99 10.34 8.50 9.73
C ILE A 99 11.45 8.89 8.76
N TYR A 100 11.48 8.22 7.61
CA TYR A 100 12.43 8.46 6.55
C TYR A 100 11.68 8.87 5.28
N ARG A 101 12.21 9.83 4.51
CA ARG A 101 11.68 10.08 3.16
C ARG A 101 11.99 8.85 2.30
N LEU A 102 10.98 8.32 1.63
CA LEU A 102 11.13 7.09 0.85
C LEU A 102 12.22 7.22 -0.23
N ALA A 103 12.28 8.39 -0.88
CA ALA A 103 13.30 8.70 -1.89
C ALA A 103 14.74 8.65 -1.37
N ASP A 104 14.96 8.75 -0.05
CA ASP A 104 16.29 8.72 0.55
C ASP A 104 16.71 7.30 0.98
N VAL A 105 15.77 6.36 1.05
CA VAL A 105 16.01 5.01 1.58
C VAL A 105 15.60 3.86 0.65
N PHE A 106 14.93 4.13 -0.49
CA PHE A 106 14.41 3.08 -1.37
C PHE A 106 15.47 2.08 -1.85
N ASN A 107 16.73 2.53 -2.01
CA ASN A 107 17.88 1.70 -2.37
C ASN A 107 18.40 0.80 -1.23
N ASN A 108 17.70 0.78 -0.10
CA ASN A 108 17.98 -0.10 1.04
C ASN A 108 16.73 -0.91 1.45
N LEU A 109 15.61 -0.75 0.76
CA LEU A 109 14.35 -1.41 1.10
C LEU A 109 14.08 -2.58 0.15
N ALA A 110 13.55 -3.67 0.69
CA ALA A 110 12.95 -4.75 -0.08
C ALA A 110 11.48 -4.88 0.30
N PHE A 111 10.60 -5.03 -0.68
CA PHE A 111 9.19 -5.33 -0.45
C PHE A 111 9.07 -6.62 0.40
N TYR A 112 8.16 -6.61 1.37
CA TYR A 112 7.90 -7.76 2.25
C TYR A 112 6.44 -8.18 2.17
N ASP A 113 5.52 -7.24 2.34
CA ASP A 113 4.08 -7.52 2.47
C ASP A 113 3.27 -6.23 2.24
N THR A 114 1.94 -6.31 2.38
CA THR A 114 1.03 -5.16 2.33
C THR A 114 0.25 -5.04 3.64
N LEU A 115 -0.21 -3.83 3.96
CA LEU A 115 -1.10 -3.59 5.10
C LEU A 115 -2.46 -4.33 4.95
N PHE A 116 -2.84 -4.74 3.74
CA PHE A 116 -4.12 -5.39 3.47
C PHE A 116 -4.15 -6.87 3.86
N GLU A 117 -3.03 -7.58 3.72
CA GLU A 117 -2.90 -8.99 4.08
C GLU A 117 -2.59 -9.10 5.58
N GLU A 118 -3.59 -8.86 6.42
CA GLU A 118 -3.43 -9.05 7.87
C GLU A 118 -3.24 -10.54 8.19
N SER A 119 -2.02 -10.91 8.61
CA SER A 119 -1.82 -12.13 9.39
C SER A 119 -2.05 -11.82 10.87
N GLU A 120 -2.98 -12.55 11.51
CA GLU A 120 -3.30 -12.39 12.94
C GLU A 120 -2.06 -12.58 13.84
N GLU A 121 -1.06 -13.33 13.36
CA GLU A 121 0.20 -13.60 14.04
C GLU A 121 1.39 -13.43 13.08
N GLY A 122 2.30 -12.48 13.35
CA GLY A 122 3.48 -12.32 12.51
C GLY A 122 4.29 -11.03 12.74
N PRO A 123 5.39 -10.86 12.01
CA PRO A 123 6.18 -9.62 12.01
C PRO A 123 5.37 -8.38 11.57
N THR A 124 4.46 -8.56 10.61
CA THR A 124 3.52 -7.52 10.13
C THR A 124 2.62 -7.00 11.24
N SER A 125 2.00 -7.89 12.04
CA SER A 125 1.11 -7.47 13.12
C SER A 125 1.85 -6.77 14.27
N LYS A 126 3.13 -7.09 14.52
CA LYS A 126 3.97 -6.35 15.46
C LYS A 126 4.27 -4.93 14.98
N LEU A 127 4.61 -4.76 13.70
CA LEU A 127 4.82 -3.45 13.10
C LEU A 127 3.56 -2.57 13.27
N ILE A 128 2.40 -3.08 12.86
CA ILE A 128 1.13 -2.34 12.92
C ILE A 128 0.81 -1.91 14.35
N LYS A 129 0.85 -2.85 15.32
CA LYS A 129 0.63 -2.55 16.74
C LYS A 129 1.57 -1.48 17.27
N SER A 130 2.87 -1.57 16.95
CA SER A 130 3.85 -0.57 17.38
C SER A 130 3.54 0.82 16.82
N LEU A 131 3.14 0.91 15.54
CA LEU A 131 2.77 2.17 14.91
C LEU A 131 1.46 2.74 15.50
N MET A 132 0.51 1.89 15.88
CA MET A 132 -0.72 2.31 16.57
C MET A 132 -0.43 2.83 17.98
N GLU A 133 0.39 2.13 18.77
CA GLU A 133 0.80 2.57 20.12
C GLU A 133 1.51 3.92 20.11
N LYS A 134 2.18 4.24 19.00
CA LYS A 134 2.85 5.54 18.77
C LYS A 134 1.92 6.62 18.22
N GLY A 135 0.65 6.30 17.95
CA GLY A 135 -0.33 7.22 17.36
C GLY A 135 -0.06 7.58 15.91
N ILE A 136 0.69 6.74 15.18
CA ILE A 136 1.00 6.95 13.76
C ILE A 136 -0.10 6.34 12.89
N LEU A 137 -0.58 5.15 13.27
CA LEU A 137 -1.77 4.53 12.69
C LEU A 137 -2.93 4.69 13.66
N GLU A 138 -4.12 4.90 13.13
CA GLU A 138 -5.35 4.91 13.91
C GLU A 138 -5.96 3.50 13.91
N ASP A 139 -6.54 3.11 15.04
CA ASP A 139 -7.35 1.90 15.13
C ASP A 139 -8.68 2.14 14.43
N VAL A 140 -8.85 1.56 13.25
CA VAL A 140 -10.09 1.70 12.46
C VAL A 140 -11.11 0.63 12.84
N THR A 141 -10.94 -0.12 13.95
CA THR A 141 -11.96 -1.06 14.43
C THR A 141 -13.26 -0.40 14.85
N GLU A 142 -13.30 0.93 15.03
CA GLU A 142 -14.53 1.71 15.15
C GLU A 142 -14.90 2.36 13.80
N GLY A 143 -15.31 1.51 12.85
CA GLY A 143 -16.07 1.92 11.67
C GLY A 143 -17.44 2.46 12.07
N GLY A 144 -17.47 3.67 12.63
CA GLY A 144 -18.67 4.46 12.78
C GLY A 144 -19.26 4.74 11.40
N GLU A 145 -20.49 4.27 11.21
CA GLU A 145 -21.42 4.82 10.24
C GLU A 145 -21.35 6.36 10.29
N GLN A 146 -21.01 6.98 9.16
CA GLN A 146 -21.37 8.37 8.86
C GLN A 146 -21.91 8.45 7.45
#